data_AF-A0A3D8M2W0-F1
#
_entry.id   AF-A0A3D8M2W0-F1
#
_cell.length_a   1.000
_cell.length_b   1.000
_cell.length_c   1.000
_cell.angle_alpha   90.00
_cell.angle_beta   90.00
_cell.angle_gamma   90.00
#
_symmetry.space_group_name_H-M   'P 1'
#
loop_
_entity.id
_entity.type
_entity.pdbx_description
1 polymer ?
#
loop_
_entity_poly.entity_id
_entity_poly.type
_entity_poly.pdbx_seq_one_letter_code
_entity_poly.pdbx_strand_id
1 'polypeptide(L)'
;MLIAFSVIGIMVLLLIYFVVHSQTLQRDLNLTRNSARQNAKKASRGLTSLLFVANELQKTFMTRLDTAHSKGLMPEKSYPVARSIVRSMPQVIMDFCEKGHSVEEALTRALQMSEANMEEVREFIKKQPREVRLAWSKNTPDGYVTACNAFTQKLLMSEKTEDNQ
;
A
#
# COMPACT_ATOMS: atom_id res chain seq x y z
N MET A 1 -35.56 4.66 -63.21
CA MET A 1 -36.43 4.14 -62.13
C MET A 1 -35.76 3.00 -61.36
N LEU A 2 -35.47 1.84 -61.97
CA LEU A 2 -34.87 0.67 -61.28
C LEU A 2 -33.54 0.95 -60.53
N ILE A 3 -32.63 1.72 -61.13
CA ILE A 3 -31.34 2.08 -60.50
C ILE A 3 -31.55 2.94 -59.25
N ALA A 4 -32.49 3.88 -59.29
CA ALA A 4 -32.79 4.75 -58.14
C ALA A 4 -33.35 3.94 -56.96
N PHE A 5 -34.25 2.97 -57.21
CA PHE A 5 -34.76 2.08 -56.18
C PHE A 5 -33.66 1.20 -55.56
N SER A 6 -32.70 0.73 -56.37
CA SER A 6 -31.56 -0.04 -55.86
C SER A 6 -30.63 0.78 -54.96
N VAL A 7 -30.34 2.04 -55.33
CA VAL A 7 -29.48 2.94 -54.53
C VAL A 7 -30.17 3.27 -53.20
N ILE A 8 -31.47 3.52 -53.22
CA ILE A 8 -32.27 3.76 -52.01
C ILE A 8 -32.22 2.55 -51.08
N GLY A 9 -32.38 1.33 -51.62
CA GLY A 9 -32.30 0.10 -50.83
C GLY A 9 -30.94 -0.08 -50.13
N ILE A 10 -29.84 0.18 -50.83
CA ILE A 10 -28.49 0.11 -50.26
C ILE A 10 -28.29 1.17 -49.17
N MET A 11 -28.76 2.41 -49.40
CA MET A 11 -28.69 3.47 -48.40
C MET A 11 -29.45 3.12 -47.12
N VAL A 12 -30.63 2.51 -47.23
CA VAL A 12 -31.41 2.06 -46.07
C VAL A 12 -30.65 0.99 -45.28
N LEU A 13 -30.05 0.00 -45.96
CA LEU A 13 -29.25 -1.03 -45.30
C LEU A 13 -28.03 -0.46 -44.58
N LEU A 14 -27.34 0.50 -45.20
CA LEU A 14 -26.20 1.20 -44.58
C LEU A 14 -26.61 1.98 -43.33
N LEU A 15 -27.76 2.66 -43.37
CA LEU A 15 -28.28 3.37 -42.20
C LEU A 15 -28.62 2.41 -41.06
N ILE A 16 -29.27 1.28 -41.35
CA ILE A 16 -29.57 0.26 -40.33
C ILE A 16 -28.28 -0.28 -39.72
N TYR A 17 -27.30 -0.66 -40.55
CA TYR A 17 -26.00 -1.15 -40.07
C TYR A 17 -25.31 -0.12 -39.17
N PHE A 18 -25.26 1.14 -39.62
CA PHE A 18 -24.63 2.22 -38.86
C PHE A 18 -25.31 2.44 -37.51
N VAL A 19 -26.64 2.42 -37.47
CA VAL A 19 -27.41 2.56 -36.23
C VAL A 19 -27.15 1.39 -35.29
N VAL A 20 -27.19 0.13 -35.77
CA VAL A 20 -26.90 -1.05 -34.95
C VAL A 20 -25.46 -1.00 -34.42
N HIS A 21 -24.50 -0.67 -35.27
CA HIS A 21 -23.09 -0.58 -34.87
C HIS A 21 -22.86 0.51 -33.81
N SER A 22 -23.46 1.69 -33.99
CA SER A 22 -23.38 2.79 -33.02
C SER A 22 -24.02 2.42 -31.67
N GLN A 23 -25.17 1.73 -31.68
CA GLN A 23 -25.82 1.25 -30.46
C GLN A 23 -24.97 0.20 -29.74
N THR A 24 -24.38 -0.74 -30.46
CA THR A 24 -23.46 -1.73 -29.88
C THR A 24 -22.25 -1.06 -29.25
N LEU A 25 -21.62 -0.10 -29.95
CA LEU A 25 -20.48 0.66 -29.40
C LEU A 25 -20.86 1.43 -28.13
N GLN A 26 -22.02 2.10 -28.11
CA GLN A 26 -22.49 2.82 -26.93
C GLN A 26 -22.78 1.87 -25.77
N ARG A 27 -23.34 0.70 -26.05
CA ARG A 27 -23.58 -0.35 -25.05
C ARG A 27 -22.25 -0.83 -24.46
N ASP A 28 -21.28 -1.15 -25.30
CA ASP A 28 -19.96 -1.65 -24.85
C ASP A 28 -19.16 -0.60 -24.09
N LEU A 29 -19.23 0.68 -24.50
CA LEU A 29 -18.67 1.80 -23.75
C LEU A 29 -19.33 1.94 -22.38
N ASN A 30 -20.65 1.85 -22.31
CA ASN A 30 -21.38 1.95 -21.04
C ASN A 30 -21.06 0.78 -20.11
N LEU A 31 -20.98 -0.44 -20.64
CA LEU A 31 -20.60 -1.63 -19.87
C LEU A 31 -19.16 -1.50 -19.33
N THR A 32 -18.21 -1.11 -20.19
CA THR A 32 -16.81 -0.90 -19.80
C THR A 32 -16.69 0.20 -18.76
N ARG A 33 -17.38 1.33 -18.95
CA ARG A 33 -17.39 2.45 -18.01
C ARG A 33 -17.98 2.07 -16.66
N ASN A 34 -19.09 1.33 -16.66
CA ASN A 34 -19.72 0.86 -15.43
C ASN A 34 -18.84 -0.16 -14.69
N SER A 35 -18.21 -1.08 -15.42
CA SER A 35 -17.23 -2.03 -14.88
C SER A 35 -16.03 -1.31 -14.26
N ALA A 36 -15.44 -0.35 -14.98
CA ALA A 36 -14.34 0.46 -14.47
C ALA A 36 -14.73 1.22 -13.20
N ARG A 37 -15.91 1.85 -13.17
CA ARG A 37 -16.44 2.53 -11.97
C ARG A 37 -16.66 1.58 -10.80
N GLN A 38 -17.21 0.39 -11.06
CA GLN A 38 -17.44 -0.61 -10.03
C GLN A 38 -16.11 -1.13 -9.46
N ASN A 39 -15.12 -1.37 -10.31
CA ASN A 39 -13.79 -1.80 -9.92
C ASN A 39 -13.07 -0.71 -9.11
N ALA A 40 -13.16 0.56 -9.51
CA ALA A 40 -12.63 1.67 -8.73
C ALA A 40 -13.26 1.76 -7.33
N LYS A 41 -14.59 1.58 -7.22
CA LYS A 41 -15.28 1.53 -5.92
C LYS A 41 -14.88 0.31 -5.07
N LYS A 42 -14.61 -0.84 -5.69
CA LYS A 42 -14.11 -2.03 -4.99
C LYS A 42 -12.69 -1.82 -4.49
N ALA A 43 -11.80 -1.29 -5.34
CA ALA A 43 -10.42 -0.95 -4.98
C ALA A 43 -10.37 0.07 -3.83
N SER A 44 -11.13 1.17 -3.94
CA SER A 44 -11.22 2.18 -2.89
C SER A 44 -11.68 1.59 -1.55
N ARG A 45 -12.73 0.75 -1.53
CA ARG A 45 -13.17 0.06 -0.32
C ARG A 45 -12.09 -0.86 0.25
N GLY A 46 -11.40 -1.62 -0.61
CA GLY A 46 -10.29 -2.47 -0.22
C GLY A 46 -9.14 -1.67 0.43
N LEU A 47 -8.80 -0.51 -0.15
CA LEU A 47 -7.80 0.40 0.41
C LEU A 47 -8.23 0.97 1.76
N THR A 48 -9.51 1.34 1.94
CA THR A 48 -10.02 1.80 3.25
C THR A 48 -9.92 0.70 4.30
N SER A 49 -10.29 -0.54 3.96
CA SER A 49 -10.13 -1.68 4.88
C SER A 49 -8.67 -1.98 5.19
N LEU A 50 -7.79 -1.91 4.19
CA LEU A 50 -6.35 -2.09 4.38
C LEU A 50 -5.77 -0.99 5.28
N LEU A 51 -6.19 0.26 5.09
CA LEU A 51 -5.79 1.38 5.93
C LEU A 51 -6.23 1.16 7.39
N PHE A 52 -7.46 0.67 7.61
CA PHE A 52 -7.91 0.32 8.96
C PHE A 52 -7.00 -0.74 9.60
N VAL A 53 -6.73 -1.82 8.89
CA VAL A 53 -5.82 -2.89 9.37
C VAL A 53 -4.41 -2.36 9.62
N ALA A 54 -3.86 -1.56 8.71
CA ALA A 54 -2.55 -0.96 8.86
C ALA A 54 -2.45 -0.05 10.10
N ASN A 55 -3.51 0.71 10.40
CA ASN A 55 -3.58 1.52 11.62
C ASN A 55 -3.60 0.65 12.89
N GLU A 56 -4.35 -0.47 12.89
CA GLU A 56 -4.37 -1.38 14.04
C GLU A 56 -3.03 -2.10 14.25
N LEU A 57 -2.35 -2.50 13.16
CA LEU A 57 -0.98 -3.02 13.25
C LEU A 57 0.00 -1.96 13.75
N GLN A 58 -0.09 -0.73 13.23
CA GLN A 58 0.74 0.38 13.72
C GLN A 58 0.55 0.57 15.22
N LYS A 59 -0.69 0.67 15.71
CA LYS A 59 -0.97 0.82 17.14
C LYS A 59 -0.36 -0.32 17.94
N THR A 60 -0.53 -1.57 17.47
CA THR A 60 0.06 -2.75 18.11
C THR A 60 1.57 -2.64 18.21
N PHE A 61 2.26 -2.31 17.11
CA PHE A 61 3.73 -2.18 17.10
C PHE A 61 4.22 -0.98 17.91
N MET A 62 3.47 0.13 17.92
CA MET A 62 3.74 1.30 18.75
C MET A 62 3.65 0.94 20.24
N THR A 63 2.58 0.27 20.68
CA THR A 63 2.46 -0.17 22.07
C THR A 63 3.61 -1.09 22.48
N ARG A 64 4.05 -1.99 21.60
CA ARG A 64 5.22 -2.84 21.85
C ARG A 64 6.50 -2.02 21.98
N LEU A 65 6.72 -1.04 21.12
CA LEU A 65 7.87 -0.13 21.19
C LEU A 65 7.86 0.71 22.47
N ASP A 66 6.72 1.30 22.82
CA ASP A 66 6.57 2.14 24.00
C ASP A 66 6.81 1.33 25.28
N THR A 67 6.30 0.08 25.31
CA THR A 67 6.54 -0.85 26.42
C THR A 67 8.01 -1.25 26.53
N ALA A 68 8.67 -1.55 25.40
CA ALA A 68 10.09 -1.88 25.39
C ALA A 68 10.95 -0.71 25.85
N HIS A 69 10.59 0.52 25.45
CA HIS A 69 11.26 1.74 25.89
C HIS A 69 11.06 2.00 27.38
N SER A 70 9.83 1.89 27.89
CA SER A 70 9.55 2.08 29.33
C SER A 70 10.27 1.06 30.21
N LYS A 71 10.59 -0.13 29.67
CA LYS A 71 11.36 -1.18 30.34
C LYS A 71 12.89 -1.04 30.16
N GLY A 72 13.37 -0.02 29.45
CA GLY A 72 14.80 0.16 29.19
C GLY A 72 15.43 -0.84 28.21
N LEU A 73 14.61 -1.63 27.50
CA LEU A 73 15.06 -2.67 26.56
C LEU A 73 15.51 -2.11 25.20
N MET A 74 15.41 -0.79 25.01
CA MET A 74 15.86 -0.12 23.79
C MET A 74 16.69 1.13 24.13
N PRO A 75 17.83 1.35 23.44
CA PRO A 75 18.60 2.59 23.62
C PRO A 75 17.75 3.81 23.25
N GLU A 76 17.82 4.88 24.04
CA GLU A 76 17.07 6.12 23.80
C GLU A 76 17.27 6.68 22.39
N LYS A 77 18.49 6.56 21.84
CA LYS A 77 18.80 7.01 20.47
C LYS A 77 18.10 6.19 19.37
N SER A 78 17.72 4.94 19.66
CA SER A 78 17.09 4.04 18.68
C SER A 78 15.56 4.13 18.70
N TYR A 79 14.98 4.58 19.83
CA TYR A 79 13.54 4.76 19.98
C TYR A 79 12.90 5.73 18.97
N PRO A 80 13.38 6.98 18.81
CA PRO A 80 12.73 7.93 17.89
C PRO A 80 12.76 7.43 16.44
N VAL A 81 13.83 6.75 16.03
CA VAL A 81 13.95 6.16 14.69
C VAL A 81 12.97 5.02 14.51
N ALA A 82 12.95 4.03 15.42
CA ALA A 82 12.03 2.89 15.37
C ALA A 82 10.57 3.34 15.41
N ARG A 83 10.26 4.32 16.26
CA ARG A 83 8.95 4.93 16.38
C ARG A 83 8.50 5.60 15.08
N SER A 84 9.41 6.31 14.42
CA SER A 84 9.12 7.01 13.15
C SER A 84 8.87 6.05 12.00
N ILE A 85 9.63 4.94 11.94
CA ILE A 85 9.37 3.83 11.01
C ILE A 85 7.98 3.26 11.27
N VAL A 86 7.67 2.83 12.49
CA VAL A 86 6.37 2.21 12.77
C VAL A 86 5.22 3.20 12.55
N ARG A 87 5.36 4.46 12.98
CA ARG A 87 4.33 5.49 12.85
C ARG A 87 3.96 5.80 11.40
N SER A 88 4.93 5.76 10.49
CA SER A 88 4.70 6.01 9.06
C SER A 88 4.07 4.83 8.33
N MET A 89 3.85 3.69 8.98
CA MET A 89 3.40 2.45 8.33
C MET A 89 2.12 2.58 7.48
N PRO A 90 1.01 3.16 7.97
CA PRO A 90 -0.18 3.26 7.13
C PRO A 90 0.06 4.18 5.92
N GLN A 91 0.80 5.27 6.10
CA GLN A 91 1.15 6.17 5.00
C GLN A 91 2.02 5.47 3.96
N VAL A 92 3.03 4.71 4.39
CA VAL A 92 3.91 3.94 3.50
C VAL A 92 3.13 2.92 2.67
N ILE A 93 2.23 2.16 3.32
CA ILE A 93 1.38 1.18 2.64
C ILE A 93 0.44 1.86 1.65
N MET A 94 -0.17 2.99 2.02
CA MET A 94 -1.06 3.72 1.13
C MET A 94 -0.33 4.36 -0.06
N ASP A 95 0.84 4.96 0.15
CA ASP A 95 1.65 5.54 -0.92
C ASP A 95 2.11 4.46 -1.91
N PHE A 96 2.42 3.24 -1.42
CA PHE A 96 2.68 2.10 -2.30
C PHE A 96 1.44 1.72 -3.12
N CYS A 97 0.29 1.56 -2.47
CA CYS A 97 -0.92 1.08 -3.13
C CYS A 97 -1.59 2.10 -4.06
N GLU A 98 -1.54 3.40 -3.75
CA GLU A 98 -2.20 4.46 -4.52
C GLU A 98 -1.28 5.10 -5.55
N LYS A 99 -0.01 5.33 -5.19
CA LYS A 99 0.93 6.11 -6.02
C LYS A 99 1.98 5.23 -6.70
N GLY A 100 2.05 3.94 -6.36
CA GLY A 100 3.03 3.01 -6.90
C GLY A 100 4.47 3.32 -6.46
N HIS A 101 4.64 4.11 -5.39
CA HIS A 101 5.97 4.39 -4.83
C HIS A 101 6.54 3.13 -4.19
N SER A 102 7.87 3.01 -4.22
CA SER A 102 8.55 2.03 -3.38
C SER A 102 8.44 2.37 -1.89
N VAL A 103 8.67 1.39 -1.01
CA VAL A 103 8.63 1.60 0.45
C VAL A 103 9.67 2.65 0.87
N GLU A 104 10.86 2.64 0.29
CA GLU A 104 11.91 3.62 0.58
C GLU A 104 11.51 5.05 0.18
N GLU A 105 10.90 5.24 -0.99
CA GLU A 105 10.41 6.56 -1.42
C GLU A 105 9.23 7.05 -0.57
N ALA A 106 8.32 6.15 -0.22
CA ALA A 106 7.17 6.46 0.62
C ALA A 106 7.62 6.81 2.05
N LEU A 107 8.58 6.06 2.59
CA LEU A 107 9.15 6.30 3.91
C LEU A 107 9.93 7.62 3.92
N THR A 108 10.75 7.89 2.90
CA THR A 108 11.49 9.16 2.79
C THR A 108 10.54 10.36 2.83
N ARG A 109 9.37 10.27 2.18
CA ARG A 109 8.34 11.32 2.24
C ARG A 109 7.68 11.41 3.61
N ALA A 110 7.34 10.28 4.21
CA ALA A 110 6.74 10.25 5.54
C ALA A 110 7.68 10.81 6.63
N LEU A 111 8.99 10.65 6.45
CA LEU A 111 10.02 11.14 7.36
C LEU A 111 10.28 12.66 7.23
N GLN A 112 9.81 13.34 6.18
CA GLN A 112 10.00 14.81 6.05
C GLN A 112 9.38 15.60 7.20
N MET A 113 8.36 15.04 7.86
CA MET A 113 7.70 15.66 9.02
C MET A 113 8.05 14.96 10.35
N SER A 114 9.10 14.12 10.33
CA SER A 114 9.52 13.30 11.46
C SER A 114 10.81 13.82 12.10
N GLU A 115 11.09 13.34 13.31
CA GLU A 115 12.35 13.56 14.01
C GLU A 115 13.50 12.71 13.43
N ALA A 116 13.20 11.69 12.62
CA ALA A 116 14.19 10.79 12.05
C ALA A 116 14.38 11.02 10.53
N ASN A 117 15.61 10.86 10.05
CA ASN A 117 15.93 10.92 8.62
C ASN A 117 16.19 9.51 8.03
N MET A 118 16.29 9.42 6.71
CA MET A 118 16.48 8.14 6.02
C MET A 118 17.85 7.51 6.30
N GLU A 119 18.89 8.32 6.50
CA GLU A 119 20.23 7.87 6.90
C GLU A 119 20.20 7.15 8.26
N GLU A 120 19.53 7.73 9.26
CA GLU A 120 19.35 7.16 10.60
C GLU A 120 18.55 5.86 10.54
N VAL A 121 17.52 5.81 9.69
CA VAL A 121 16.78 4.57 9.43
C VAL A 121 17.69 3.50 8.86
N ARG A 122 18.53 3.83 7.86
CA ARG A 122 19.48 2.87 7.27
C ARG A 122 20.49 2.39 8.31
N GLU A 123 21.00 3.26 9.16
CA GLU A 123 21.90 2.88 10.25
C GLU A 123 21.23 1.99 11.29
N PHE A 124 19.97 2.30 11.64
CA PHE A 124 19.17 1.48 12.54
C PHE A 124 18.97 0.07 11.96
N ILE A 125 18.55 -0.04 10.70
CA ILE A 125 18.31 -1.32 10.02
C ILE A 125 19.61 -2.13 9.87
N LYS A 126 20.76 -1.50 9.62
CA LYS A 126 22.06 -2.19 9.55
C LYS A 126 22.41 -2.92 10.85
N LYS A 127 22.02 -2.39 12.01
CA LYS A 127 22.25 -2.99 13.33
C LYS A 127 21.25 -4.11 13.66
N GLN A 128 20.20 -4.29 12.85
CA GLN A 128 19.18 -5.31 13.09
C GLN A 128 19.63 -6.71 12.64
N PRO A 129 19.00 -7.77 13.19
CA PRO A 129 19.24 -9.15 12.78
C PRO A 129 19.05 -9.37 11.28
N ARG A 130 19.67 -10.43 10.74
CA ARG A 130 19.62 -10.77 9.31
C ARG A 130 18.18 -10.84 8.78
N GLU A 131 17.26 -11.39 9.55
CA GLU A 131 15.85 -11.53 9.18
C GLU A 131 15.19 -10.17 8.89
N VAL A 132 15.40 -9.19 9.77
CA VAL A 132 14.87 -7.82 9.60
C VAL A 132 15.49 -7.18 8.35
N ARG A 133 16.82 -7.33 8.16
CA ARG A 133 17.52 -6.76 7.00
C ARG A 133 17.05 -7.37 5.68
N LEU A 134 16.84 -8.69 5.64
CA LEU A 134 16.34 -9.38 4.45
C LEU A 134 14.91 -8.95 4.12
N ALA A 135 14.02 -8.88 5.13
CA ALA A 135 12.67 -8.40 4.94
C ALA A 135 12.64 -6.94 4.44
N TRP A 136 13.47 -6.08 5.02
CA TRP A 136 13.59 -4.68 4.62
C TRP A 136 14.10 -4.52 3.18
N SER A 137 15.09 -5.31 2.76
CA SER A 137 15.68 -5.22 1.42
C SER A 137 14.72 -5.54 0.27
N LYS A 138 13.58 -6.18 0.55
CA LYS A 138 12.55 -6.47 -0.46
C LYS A 138 11.90 -5.19 -1.00
N ASN A 139 11.89 -4.11 -0.21
CA ASN A 139 11.28 -2.83 -0.59
C ASN A 139 9.79 -2.95 -0.98
N THR A 140 9.09 -3.92 -0.38
CA THR A 140 7.66 -4.19 -0.57
C THR A 140 6.89 -4.02 0.75
N PRO A 141 5.57 -3.77 0.71
CA PRO A 141 4.76 -3.61 1.93
C PRO A 141 4.82 -4.82 2.87
N ASP A 142 4.83 -6.04 2.34
CA ASP A 142 4.96 -7.27 3.14
C ASP A 142 6.31 -7.35 3.84
N GLY A 143 7.40 -6.99 3.13
CA GLY A 143 8.75 -6.93 3.69
C GLY A 143 8.87 -5.87 4.78
N TYR A 144 8.26 -4.71 4.58
CA TYR A 144 8.20 -3.63 5.55
C TYR A 144 7.46 -4.02 6.84
N VAL A 145 6.25 -4.57 6.71
CA VAL A 145 5.45 -5.03 7.85
C VAL A 145 6.17 -6.17 8.58
N THR A 146 6.79 -7.10 7.85
CA THR A 146 7.56 -8.20 8.44
C THR A 146 8.75 -7.67 9.23
N ALA A 147 9.50 -6.70 8.68
CA ALA A 147 10.61 -6.06 9.37
C ALA A 147 10.14 -5.37 10.67
N CYS A 148 9.05 -4.60 10.59
CA CYS A 148 8.44 -3.93 11.74
C CYS A 148 7.99 -4.90 12.82
N ASN A 149 7.32 -5.99 12.45
CA ASN A 149 6.94 -7.01 13.41
C ASN A 149 8.17 -7.67 14.05
N ALA A 150 9.18 -8.02 13.27
CA ALA A 150 10.36 -8.72 13.75
C ALA A 150 11.18 -7.90 14.75
N PHE A 151 11.47 -6.62 14.47
CA PHE A 151 12.24 -5.81 15.42
C PHE A 151 11.40 -5.42 16.64
N THR A 152 10.08 -5.27 16.53
CA THR A 152 9.22 -4.97 17.70
C THR A 152 8.94 -6.19 18.58
N GLN A 153 8.82 -7.39 18.01
CA GLN A 153 8.67 -8.63 18.79
C GLN A 153 9.95 -9.01 19.52
N LYS A 154 11.11 -8.88 18.87
CA LYS A 154 12.39 -9.24 19.49
C LYS A 154 12.66 -8.43 20.76
N LEU A 155 12.26 -7.16 20.77
CA LEU A 155 12.38 -6.29 21.94
C LEU A 155 11.61 -6.82 23.16
N LEU A 156 10.49 -7.53 22.96
CA LEU A 156 9.71 -8.14 24.04
C LEU A 156 10.17 -9.57 24.37
N MET A 157 10.78 -10.28 23.43
CA MET A 157 11.33 -11.63 23.68
C MET A 157 12.65 -11.59 24.47
N SER A 158 13.38 -10.47 24.41
CA SER A 158 14.53 -10.19 25.28
C SER A 158 14.18 -10.35 26.76
N GLU A 159 12.95 -10.00 27.16
CA GLU A 159 12.45 -10.08 28.53
C GLU A 159 12.28 -11.53 29.02
N LYS A 160 11.76 -12.43 28.17
CA LYS A 160 11.47 -13.83 28.58
C LYS A 160 12.72 -14.69 28.84
N THR A 161 13.89 -14.22 28.46
CA THR A 161 15.13 -15.00 28.60
C THR A 161 15.83 -14.72 29.94
N GLU A 162 15.55 -13.57 30.57
CA GLU A 162 16.13 -13.20 31.87
C GLU A 162 15.30 -13.71 33.06
N ASP A 163 13.99 -13.91 32.92
CA ASP A 163 13.12 -14.43 33.99
C ASP A 163 13.23 -15.96 34.21
N ASN A 164 14.01 -16.66 33.39
CA ASN A 164 14.17 -18.13 33.45
C ASN A 164 15.59 -18.57 33.86
N GLN A 165 16.36 -17.66 34.47
CA GLN A 165 17.72 -17.92 34.97
C GLN A 165 17.83 -17.52 36.45
#